data_AF-A0A3M2T1S4-F1
#
_entry.id   AF-A0A3M2T1S4-F1
#
_cell.length_a   1.000
_cell.length_b   1.000
_cell.length_c   1.000
_cell.angle_alpha   90.00
_cell.angle_beta   90.00
_cell.angle_gamma   90.00
#
_symmetry.space_group_name_H-M   'P 1'
#
loop_
_entity.id
_entity.type
_entity.pdbx_description
1 polymer ?
#
loop_
_entity_poly.entity_id
_entity_poly.type
_entity_poly.pdbx_seq_one_letter_code
_entity_poly.pdbx_strand_id
1 'polypeptide(L)'
;MSTYDVEHSTGDPSVQTAPRRRRPDLSTFFSTLSEISPDESRTRPHAVPVPRDVSAAFYSLAEALEVMRRESEGGGSAEAGQAQAGPGSGGDGDGDVLTQMIQTLLRDADTPPTEVEGVSEEFCDVLDRVPRSSLKPSQVCPICNNPFVEDPYPLVVTLPCHPTHMFDLECVRPWLRLRGTCPLDRVDFAKKEREKAEARKKPVPDEDEEEEWDGMYG
;
A
#
# COMPACT_ATOMS: atom_id res chain seq x y z
N MET A 1 -0.76 19.12 58.89
CA MET A 1 0.05 18.90 57.67
C MET A 1 -0.90 18.30 56.63
N SER A 2 -1.81 19.09 56.06
CA SER A 2 -1.69 19.69 54.71
C SER A 2 -1.62 18.61 53.61
N THR A 3 -2.72 17.93 53.25
CA THR A 3 -3.71 18.31 52.21
C THR A 3 -3.13 18.75 50.85
N TYR A 4 -1.97 18.24 50.45
CA TYR A 4 -1.34 18.61 49.18
C TYR A 4 -0.91 17.40 48.33
N ASP A 5 -1.79 16.41 48.16
CA ASP A 5 -1.51 15.26 47.29
C ASP A 5 -2.70 14.89 46.38
N VAL A 6 -3.69 15.78 46.24
CA VAL A 6 -4.97 15.48 45.56
C VAL A 6 -5.23 16.35 44.30
N GLU A 7 -4.35 17.31 43.98
CA GLU A 7 -4.61 18.26 42.86
C GLU A 7 -3.80 17.99 41.58
N HIS A 8 -3.02 16.90 41.53
CA HIS A 8 -2.30 16.48 40.32
C HIS A 8 -2.67 15.08 39.83
N SER A 9 -3.88 14.61 40.16
CA SER A 9 -4.48 13.46 39.47
C SER A 9 -4.89 13.87 38.05
N THR A 10 -3.92 14.12 37.17
CA THR A 10 -4.14 13.99 35.73
C THR A 10 -4.46 12.52 35.51
N GLY A 11 -5.74 12.19 35.39
CA GLY A 11 -6.17 10.83 35.09
C GLY A 11 -5.37 10.32 33.91
N ASP A 12 -4.63 9.23 34.11
CA ASP A 12 -3.84 8.58 33.06
C ASP A 12 -4.75 8.33 31.84
N PRO A 13 -4.56 9.03 30.70
CA PRO A 13 -5.25 8.67 29.47
C PRO A 13 -4.79 7.30 28.95
N SER A 14 -3.81 6.67 29.61
CA SER A 14 -3.23 5.38 29.26
C SER A 14 -4.16 4.18 29.45
N VAL A 15 -5.37 4.37 30.02
CA VAL A 15 -6.42 3.32 30.09
C VAL A 15 -7.57 3.64 29.13
N GLN A 16 -7.31 4.34 28.03
CA GLN A 16 -8.06 4.05 26.82
C GLN A 16 -7.43 2.80 26.24
N THR A 17 -8.01 1.65 26.54
CA THR A 17 -7.80 0.42 25.78
C THR A 17 -8.31 0.69 24.37
N ALA A 18 -7.51 1.42 23.58
CA ALA A 18 -7.74 1.55 22.16
C ALA A 18 -7.87 0.10 21.65
N PRO A 19 -8.91 -0.20 20.85
CA PRO A 19 -9.03 -1.53 20.28
C PRO A 19 -7.68 -1.85 19.65
N ARG A 20 -7.06 -2.97 20.05
CA ARG A 20 -5.78 -3.41 19.50
C ARG A 20 -5.88 -3.27 18.00
N ARG A 21 -5.16 -2.30 17.43
CA ARG A 21 -5.21 -2.06 15.99
C ARG A 21 -4.65 -3.33 15.37
N ARG A 22 -5.49 -4.08 14.65
CA ARG A 22 -5.10 -5.27 13.87
C ARG A 22 -4.25 -4.91 12.65
N ARG A 23 -3.59 -3.76 12.69
CA ARG A 23 -2.86 -3.14 11.60
C ARG A 23 -1.59 -2.50 12.16
N PRO A 24 -0.41 -2.87 11.64
CA PRO A 24 0.85 -2.22 11.96
C PRO A 24 0.81 -0.74 11.61
N ASP A 25 1.53 0.09 12.38
CA ASP A 25 1.80 1.46 11.98
C ASP A 25 2.84 1.47 10.85
N LEU A 26 2.50 2.09 9.73
CA LEU A 26 3.33 2.20 8.54
C LEU A 26 4.03 3.56 8.43
N SER A 27 4.01 4.37 9.49
CA SER A 27 4.64 5.69 9.53
C SER A 27 6.13 5.64 9.15
N THR A 28 6.90 4.71 9.73
CA THR A 28 8.32 4.52 9.42
C THR A 28 8.53 4.15 7.95
N PHE A 29 7.70 3.25 7.41
CA PHE A 29 7.74 2.90 5.99
C PHE A 29 7.48 4.13 5.11
N PHE A 30 6.43 4.92 5.39
CA PHE A 30 6.12 6.10 4.59
C PHE A 30 7.19 7.19 4.70
N SER A 31 7.83 7.36 5.86
CA SER A 31 8.99 8.25 6.00
C SER A 31 10.14 7.81 5.10
N THR A 32 10.54 6.54 5.15
CA THR A 32 11.61 6.02 4.26
C THR A 32 11.23 6.14 2.78
N LEU A 33 9.97 5.87 2.44
CA LEU A 33 9.47 5.96 1.07
C LEU A 33 9.52 7.40 0.54
N SER A 34 9.23 8.39 1.38
CA SER A 34 9.30 9.81 1.01
C SER A 34 10.73 10.28 0.68
N GLU A 35 11.75 9.70 1.32
CA GLU A 35 13.15 10.03 1.07
C GLU A 35 13.66 9.41 -0.24
N ILE A 36 13.20 8.20 -0.58
CA ILE A 36 13.65 7.47 -1.77
C ILE A 36 12.83 7.77 -3.03
N SER A 37 11.60 8.27 -2.89
CA SER A 37 10.71 8.57 -4.02
C SER A 37 11.33 9.64 -4.94
N PRO A 38 11.20 9.50 -6.27
CA PRO A 38 11.65 10.51 -7.22
C PRO A 38 10.73 11.74 -7.15
N ASP A 39 11.01 12.65 -6.23
CA ASP A 39 10.30 13.92 -6.14
C ASP A 39 10.88 14.96 -7.12
N GLU A 40 10.02 15.82 -7.66
CA GLU A 40 10.37 16.96 -8.50
C GLU A 40 11.25 17.98 -7.75
N SER A 41 11.21 17.93 -6.40
CA SER A 41 11.98 18.80 -5.50
C SER A 41 13.42 18.32 -5.21
N ARG A 42 13.88 17.23 -5.83
CA ARG A 42 15.25 16.73 -5.64
C ARG A 42 16.27 17.81 -5.93
N THR A 43 17.15 18.06 -4.96
CA THR A 43 18.25 19.04 -5.10
C THR A 43 19.23 18.68 -6.23
N ARG A 44 19.21 17.43 -6.70
CA ARG A 44 20.04 16.91 -7.80
C ARG A 44 19.17 16.14 -8.81
N PRO A 45 19.12 16.54 -10.09
CA PRO A 45 18.18 16.02 -11.09
C PRO A 45 18.42 14.57 -11.54
N HIS A 46 19.59 13.98 -11.25
CA HIS A 46 19.95 12.60 -11.63
C HIS A 46 20.45 11.76 -10.45
N ALA A 47 20.21 12.21 -9.21
CA ALA A 47 20.59 11.44 -8.05
C ALA A 47 19.61 10.28 -7.85
N VAL A 48 20.12 9.05 -7.89
CA VAL A 48 19.38 7.85 -7.51
C VAL A 48 19.50 7.62 -5.99
N PRO A 49 18.47 7.06 -5.34
CA PRO A 49 18.52 6.75 -3.92
C PRO A 49 19.59 5.69 -3.64
N VAL A 50 20.11 5.67 -2.40
CA VAL A 50 21.09 4.65 -2.01
C VAL A 50 20.40 3.29 -2.00
N PRO A 51 20.99 2.24 -2.60
CA PRO A 51 20.37 0.91 -2.63
C PRO A 51 19.98 0.36 -1.26
N ARG A 52 20.73 0.75 -0.21
CA ARG A 52 20.43 0.40 1.19
C ARG A 52 19.09 0.98 1.66
N ASP A 53 18.81 2.23 1.32
CA ASP A 53 17.58 2.91 1.75
C ASP A 53 16.37 2.33 1.01
N VAL A 54 16.55 1.99 -0.27
CA VAL A 54 15.57 1.24 -1.06
C VAL A 54 15.30 -0.12 -0.41
N SER A 55 16.33 -0.92 -0.13
CA SER A 55 16.17 -2.23 0.53
C SER A 55 15.48 -2.13 1.90
N ALA A 56 15.74 -1.06 2.66
CA ALA A 56 15.10 -0.82 3.95
C ALA A 56 13.59 -0.60 3.82
N ALA A 57 13.13 0.12 2.78
CA ALA A 57 11.71 0.26 2.50
C ALA A 57 11.04 -1.09 2.19
N PHE A 58 11.68 -1.95 1.38
CA PHE A 58 11.18 -3.30 1.10
C PHE A 58 11.10 -4.19 2.35
N TYR A 59 12.16 -4.20 3.18
CA TYR A 59 12.15 -4.97 4.43
C TYR A 59 11.10 -4.47 5.42
N SER A 60 10.93 -3.15 5.57
CA SER A 60 9.93 -2.57 6.48
C SER A 60 8.49 -2.93 6.07
N LEU A 61 8.19 -2.94 4.76
CA LEU A 61 6.87 -3.37 4.28
C LEU A 61 6.67 -4.89 4.44
N ALA A 62 7.71 -5.68 4.18
CA ALA A 62 7.67 -7.13 4.39
C ALA A 62 7.42 -7.48 5.87
N GLU A 63 8.06 -6.78 6.80
CA GLU A 63 7.85 -6.93 8.24
C GLU A 63 6.41 -6.58 8.64
N ALA A 64 5.86 -5.48 8.12
CA ALA A 64 4.47 -5.12 8.39
C ALA A 64 3.46 -6.16 7.86
N LEU A 65 3.69 -6.70 6.65
CA LEU A 65 2.86 -7.78 6.10
C LEU A 65 2.97 -9.08 6.89
N GLU A 66 4.15 -9.39 7.43
CA GLU A 66 4.36 -10.54 8.30
C GLU A 66 3.59 -10.42 9.62
N VAL A 67 3.52 -9.21 10.21
CA VAL A 67 2.69 -8.96 11.40
C VAL A 67 1.21 -9.16 11.07
N MET A 68 0.73 -8.61 9.94
CA MET A 68 -0.66 -8.81 9.51
C MET A 68 -0.99 -10.30 9.26
N ARG A 69 -0.05 -11.05 8.68
CA ARG A 69 -0.21 -12.50 8.46
C ARG A 69 -0.41 -13.25 9.78
N ARG A 70 0.43 -12.97 10.78
CA ARG A 70 0.35 -13.60 12.11
C ARG A 70 -0.94 -13.26 12.85
N GLU A 71 -1.44 -12.04 12.70
CA GLU A 71 -2.69 -11.61 13.33
C GLU A 71 -3.92 -12.25 12.66
N SER A 72 -3.86 -12.49 11.35
CA SER A 72 -4.88 -13.24 10.61
C SER A 72 -4.94 -14.70 11.07
N GLU A 73 -3.79 -15.34 11.26
CA GLU A 73 -3.70 -16.73 11.75
C GLU A 73 -4.03 -16.88 13.25
N GLY A 74 -3.66 -15.89 14.08
CA GLY A 74 -3.87 -15.90 15.54
C GLY A 74 -5.24 -15.42 16.00
N GLY A 75 -6.09 -14.94 15.09
CA GLY A 75 -7.43 -14.42 15.38
C GLY A 75 -8.51 -15.48 15.65
N GLY A 76 -8.21 -16.75 15.37
CA GLY A 76 -9.05 -17.90 15.72
C GLY A 76 -8.59 -18.53 17.04
N SER A 77 -9.39 -18.40 18.10
CA SER A 77 -9.25 -19.07 19.42
C SER A 77 -8.08 -18.65 20.32
N ALA A 78 -8.26 -17.51 21.00
CA ALA A 78 -7.71 -17.33 22.35
C ALA A 78 -8.72 -17.81 23.41
N GLU A 79 -9.17 -19.07 23.33
CA GLU A 79 -9.67 -19.88 24.47
C GLU A 79 -9.52 -21.37 24.12
N ALA A 80 -9.09 -22.15 25.12
CA ALA A 80 -8.88 -23.61 25.15
C ALA A 80 -7.51 -24.15 24.69
N GLY A 81 -6.64 -24.35 25.70
CA GLY A 81 -5.85 -25.56 25.94
C GLY A 81 -5.41 -26.46 24.78
N GLN A 82 -4.10 -26.55 24.59
CA GLN A 82 -3.34 -27.80 24.48
C GLN A 82 -4.03 -28.98 23.76
N ALA A 83 -3.97 -29.02 22.43
CA ALA A 83 -4.13 -30.26 21.66
C ALA A 83 -3.49 -30.17 20.27
N GLN A 84 -2.49 -31.03 20.06
CA GLN A 84 -2.14 -31.74 18.82
C GLN A 84 -2.19 -30.99 17.48
N ALA A 85 -0.99 -30.83 16.92
CA ALA A 85 -0.77 -30.77 15.48
C ALA A 85 -1.44 -31.97 14.79
N GLY A 86 -2.52 -31.69 14.05
CA GLY A 86 -3.10 -32.57 13.04
C GLY A 86 -3.02 -31.89 11.67
N PRO A 87 -2.63 -32.59 10.60
CA PRO A 87 -2.67 -32.03 9.25
C PRO A 87 -4.11 -32.14 8.76
N GLY A 88 -4.83 -31.02 8.72
CA GLY A 88 -6.25 -30.97 8.36
C GLY A 88 -6.64 -29.68 7.67
N SER A 89 -6.47 -29.67 6.35
CA SER A 89 -7.28 -29.01 5.31
C SER A 89 -8.28 -27.92 5.75
N GLY A 90 -8.07 -26.68 5.30
CA GLY A 90 -9.11 -25.65 5.32
C GLY A 90 -8.62 -24.20 5.23
N GLY A 91 -8.06 -23.77 4.09
CA GLY A 91 -7.83 -22.34 3.83
C GLY A 91 -6.69 -21.98 2.88
N ASP A 92 -6.42 -22.78 1.86
CA ASP A 92 -5.19 -22.76 1.05
C ASP A 92 -5.00 -21.55 0.10
N GLY A 93 -5.79 -20.47 0.20
CA GLY A 93 -5.70 -19.31 -0.70
C GLY A 93 -5.37 -17.97 -0.02
N ASP A 94 -5.49 -17.89 1.29
CA ASP A 94 -5.56 -16.63 2.04
C ASP A 94 -4.19 -16.19 2.59
N GLY A 95 -3.54 -17.09 3.32
CA GLY A 95 -2.12 -16.97 3.66
C GLY A 95 -1.22 -17.00 2.42
N ASP A 96 -1.71 -17.47 1.27
CA ASP A 96 -0.96 -17.55 0.02
C ASP A 96 -0.67 -16.16 -0.55
N VAL A 97 -1.66 -15.24 -0.59
CA VAL A 97 -1.47 -13.89 -1.15
C VAL A 97 -0.45 -13.10 -0.32
N LEU A 98 -0.62 -13.03 1.00
CA LEU A 98 0.34 -12.36 1.89
C LEU A 98 1.74 -12.99 1.82
N THR A 99 1.82 -14.33 1.82
CA THR A 99 3.11 -15.04 1.74
C THR A 99 3.80 -14.75 0.41
N GLN A 100 3.06 -14.73 -0.71
CA GLN A 100 3.59 -14.36 -2.02
C GLN A 100 4.07 -12.90 -2.06
N MET A 101 3.31 -11.97 -1.45
CA MET A 101 3.70 -10.57 -1.33
C MET A 101 5.01 -10.43 -0.54
N ILE A 102 5.10 -11.06 0.63
CA ILE A 102 6.31 -11.03 1.49
C ILE A 102 7.51 -11.62 0.74
N GLN A 103 7.35 -12.78 0.10
CA GLN A 103 8.43 -13.39 -0.68
C GLN A 103 8.91 -12.50 -1.83
N THR A 104 7.99 -11.79 -2.49
CA THR A 104 8.33 -10.85 -3.54
C THR A 104 9.15 -9.69 -2.98
N LEU A 105 8.72 -9.08 -1.88
CA LEU A 105 9.43 -7.96 -1.24
C LEU A 105 10.82 -8.35 -0.74
N LEU A 106 10.97 -9.54 -0.13
CA LEU A 106 12.27 -10.02 0.34
C LEU A 106 13.23 -10.24 -0.83
N ARG A 107 12.74 -10.77 -1.95
CA ARG A 107 13.55 -10.98 -3.16
C ARG A 107 14.02 -9.66 -3.76
N ASP A 108 13.14 -8.66 -3.79
CA ASP A 108 13.49 -7.31 -4.23
C ASP A 108 14.42 -6.59 -3.26
N ALA A 109 14.32 -6.87 -1.95
CA ALA A 109 15.21 -6.29 -0.96
C ALA A 109 16.66 -6.77 -1.13
N ASP A 110 16.86 -8.03 -1.53
CA ASP A 110 18.18 -8.61 -1.82
C ASP A 110 18.79 -8.05 -3.12
N THR A 111 17.94 -7.69 -4.09
CA THR A 111 18.35 -7.04 -5.35
C THR A 111 17.52 -5.78 -5.58
N PRO A 112 17.82 -4.67 -4.86
CA PRO A 112 16.98 -3.49 -4.87
C PRO A 112 16.95 -2.84 -6.26
N PRO A 113 15.77 -2.46 -6.77
CA PRO A 113 15.67 -1.70 -8.00
C PRO A 113 16.32 -0.32 -7.83
N THR A 114 16.79 0.25 -8.93
CA THR A 114 17.46 1.57 -8.93
C THR A 114 16.53 2.70 -8.54
N GLU A 115 15.23 2.57 -8.82
CA GLU A 115 14.19 3.54 -8.51
C GLU A 115 12.92 2.83 -8.06
N VAL A 116 12.11 3.54 -7.27
CA VAL A 116 10.81 3.04 -6.82
C VAL A 116 9.83 3.11 -7.98
N GLU A 117 9.43 1.96 -8.51
CA GLU A 117 8.46 1.84 -9.62
C GLU A 117 7.01 2.00 -9.15
N GLY A 118 6.77 2.49 -7.95
CA GLY A 118 5.43 2.66 -7.40
C GLY A 118 4.60 3.76 -8.06
N VAL A 119 3.29 3.72 -7.84
CA VAL A 119 2.39 4.81 -8.23
C VAL A 119 2.51 6.00 -7.28
N SER A 120 2.14 7.18 -7.78
CA SER A 120 2.10 8.40 -6.97
C SER A 120 1.00 8.35 -5.92
N GLU A 121 1.08 9.25 -4.93
CA GLU A 121 0.07 9.32 -3.87
C GLU A 121 -1.28 9.75 -4.41
N GLU A 122 -1.28 10.67 -5.36
CA GLU A 122 -2.47 11.20 -6.02
C GLU A 122 -3.22 10.10 -6.78
N PHE A 123 -2.51 9.14 -7.36
CA PHE A 123 -3.15 7.99 -7.99
C PHE A 123 -3.96 7.17 -6.99
N CYS A 124 -3.41 6.96 -5.79
CA CYS A 124 -4.12 6.22 -4.73
C CYS A 124 -5.37 6.97 -4.25
N ASP A 125 -5.33 8.31 -4.21
CA ASP A 125 -6.43 9.14 -3.74
C ASP A 125 -7.60 9.22 -4.73
N VAL A 126 -7.32 9.07 -6.03
CA VAL A 126 -8.30 9.10 -7.13
C VAL A 126 -8.95 7.72 -7.39
N LEU A 127 -8.50 6.67 -6.72
CA LEU A 127 -9.12 5.34 -6.84
C LEU A 127 -10.61 5.36 -6.49
N ASP A 128 -11.37 4.51 -7.19
CA ASP A 128 -12.82 4.44 -7.02
C ASP A 128 -13.19 3.93 -5.62
N ARG A 129 -13.98 4.72 -4.90
CA ARG A 129 -14.36 4.44 -3.51
C ARG A 129 -15.70 3.73 -3.47
N VAL A 130 -15.74 2.61 -2.77
CA VAL A 130 -16.96 1.83 -2.60
C VAL A 130 -17.68 2.30 -1.33
N PRO A 131 -18.93 2.80 -1.42
CA PRO A 131 -19.66 3.24 -0.25
C PRO A 131 -20.03 2.04 0.63
N ARG A 132 -20.03 2.24 1.95
CA ARG A 132 -20.39 1.19 2.93
C ARG A 132 -21.76 0.54 2.65
N SER A 133 -22.69 1.26 2.04
CA SER A 133 -24.04 0.77 1.71
C SER A 133 -24.07 -0.29 0.61
N SER A 134 -23.09 -0.34 -0.29
CA SER A 134 -23.00 -1.37 -1.33
C SER A 134 -22.19 -2.59 -0.90
N LEU A 135 -21.50 -2.52 0.25
CA LEU A 135 -20.69 -3.60 0.78
C LEU A 135 -21.57 -4.69 1.41
N LYS A 136 -21.26 -5.94 1.09
CA LYS A 136 -21.87 -7.12 1.70
C LYS A 136 -21.03 -7.56 2.90
N PRO A 137 -21.64 -8.13 3.95
CA PRO A 137 -20.91 -8.62 5.13
C PRO A 137 -19.97 -9.79 4.82
N SER A 138 -20.13 -10.45 3.67
CA SER A 138 -19.26 -11.53 3.21
C SER A 138 -17.98 -11.05 2.52
N GLN A 139 -17.84 -9.75 2.24
CA GLN A 139 -16.67 -9.21 1.55
C GLN A 139 -15.58 -8.89 2.57
N VAL A 140 -14.38 -9.39 2.30
CA VAL A 140 -13.20 -9.26 3.15
C VAL A 140 -12.05 -8.66 2.34
N CYS A 141 -11.15 -7.95 3.00
CA CYS A 141 -9.94 -7.47 2.36
C CYS A 141 -8.98 -8.64 2.10
N PRO A 142 -8.52 -8.91 0.87
CA PRO A 142 -7.60 -10.02 0.57
C PRO A 142 -6.18 -9.89 1.15
N ILE A 143 -5.86 -8.74 1.79
CA ILE A 143 -4.54 -8.48 2.37
C ILE A 143 -4.59 -8.69 3.88
N CYS A 144 -5.58 -8.15 4.59
CA CYS A 144 -5.66 -8.28 6.05
C CYS A 144 -6.78 -9.21 6.54
N ASN A 145 -7.58 -9.74 5.62
CA ASN A 145 -8.66 -10.72 5.82
C ASN A 145 -9.74 -10.27 6.81
N ASN A 146 -9.81 -8.97 7.04
CA ASN A 146 -10.83 -8.35 7.85
C ASN A 146 -12.08 -8.07 6.99
N PRO A 147 -13.29 -8.35 7.49
CA PRO A 147 -14.52 -7.95 6.83
C PRO A 147 -14.67 -6.44 6.79
N PHE A 148 -15.01 -5.89 5.62
CA PHE A 148 -15.13 -4.44 5.47
C PHE A 148 -16.24 -3.82 6.34
N VAL A 149 -17.24 -4.61 6.74
CA VAL A 149 -18.39 -4.11 7.52
C VAL A 149 -18.06 -3.96 9.01
N GLU A 150 -17.02 -4.65 9.50
CA GLU A 150 -16.60 -4.62 10.91
C GLU A 150 -15.91 -3.31 11.28
N ASP A 151 -15.25 -2.66 10.33
CA ASP A 151 -14.64 -1.34 10.53
C ASP A 151 -15.73 -0.26 10.66
N PRO A 152 -15.70 0.62 11.68
CA PRO A 152 -16.58 1.79 11.76
C PRO A 152 -16.46 2.75 10.56
N TYR A 153 -15.28 2.87 9.96
CA TYR A 153 -14.99 3.79 8.86
C TYR A 153 -14.27 3.07 7.71
N PRO A 154 -14.95 2.15 7.00
CA PRO A 154 -14.30 1.34 5.99
C PRO A 154 -13.90 2.19 4.78
N LEU A 155 -12.60 2.26 4.50
CA LEU A 155 -12.05 2.94 3.34
C LEU A 155 -11.74 1.91 2.25
N VAL A 156 -12.79 1.42 1.60
CA VAL A 156 -12.67 0.41 0.54
C VAL A 156 -12.50 1.06 -0.82
N VAL A 157 -11.49 0.62 -1.56
CA VAL A 157 -11.22 1.05 -2.92
C VAL A 157 -11.25 -0.13 -3.88
N THR A 158 -11.68 0.13 -5.12
CA THR A 158 -11.62 -0.84 -6.22
C THR A 158 -10.50 -0.46 -7.18
N LEU A 159 -9.62 -1.42 -7.48
CA LEU A 159 -8.55 -1.19 -8.46
C LEU A 159 -9.10 -1.22 -9.89
N PRO A 160 -8.56 -0.40 -10.81
CA PRO A 160 -9.06 -0.30 -12.19
C PRO A 160 -8.73 -1.52 -13.06
N CYS A 161 -8.10 -2.55 -12.51
CA CYS A 161 -7.79 -3.79 -13.22
C CYS A 161 -9.02 -4.73 -13.32
N HIS A 162 -9.80 -4.87 -12.24
CA HIS A 162 -10.99 -5.72 -12.22
C HIS A 162 -11.98 -5.26 -11.14
N PRO A 163 -13.31 -5.29 -11.39
CA PRO A 163 -14.31 -4.85 -10.40
C PRO A 163 -14.38 -5.70 -9.13
N THR A 164 -13.74 -6.88 -9.10
CA THR A 164 -13.66 -7.72 -7.89
C THR A 164 -12.42 -7.43 -7.06
N HIS A 165 -11.49 -6.60 -7.54
CA HIS A 165 -10.25 -6.28 -6.84
C HIS A 165 -10.49 -5.12 -5.89
N MET A 166 -11.14 -5.46 -4.77
CA MET A 166 -11.49 -4.53 -3.70
C MET A 166 -10.59 -4.75 -2.50
N PHE A 167 -10.07 -3.65 -1.95
CA PHE A 167 -9.15 -3.66 -0.82
C PHE A 167 -9.42 -2.48 0.09
N ASP A 168 -8.97 -2.57 1.34
CA ASP A 168 -8.85 -1.39 2.17
C ASP A 168 -7.69 -0.52 1.68
N LEU A 169 -7.93 0.79 1.60
CA LEU A 169 -6.96 1.77 1.13
C LEU A 169 -5.66 1.69 1.94
N GLU A 170 -5.75 1.49 3.25
CA GLU A 170 -4.57 1.40 4.13
C GLU A 170 -3.74 0.14 3.86
N CYS A 171 -4.36 -0.96 3.41
CA CYS A 171 -3.65 -2.21 3.12
C CYS A 171 -3.01 -2.20 1.73
N VAL A 172 -3.70 -1.61 0.74
CA VAL A 172 -3.25 -1.64 -0.66
C VAL A 172 -2.30 -0.47 -1.00
N ARG A 173 -2.47 0.69 -0.36
CA ARG A 173 -1.65 1.89 -0.59
C ARG A 173 -0.15 1.65 -0.41
N PRO A 174 0.34 0.98 0.64
CA PRO A 174 1.78 0.75 0.83
C PRO A 174 2.38 -0.10 -0.30
N TRP A 175 1.65 -1.14 -0.72
CA TRP A 175 2.04 -2.01 -1.83
C TRP A 175 2.09 -1.25 -3.16
N LEU A 176 1.04 -0.48 -3.46
CA LEU A 176 0.97 0.35 -4.66
C LEU A 176 2.07 1.42 -4.70
N ARG A 177 2.35 2.08 -3.57
CA ARG A 177 3.40 3.12 -3.48
C ARG A 177 4.81 2.58 -3.66
N LEU A 178 5.04 1.30 -3.37
CA LEU A 178 6.36 0.68 -3.52
C LEU A 178 6.55 -0.03 -4.88
N ARG A 179 5.55 -0.81 -5.30
CA ARG A 179 5.62 -1.66 -6.51
C ARG A 179 4.71 -1.20 -7.65
N GLY A 180 3.60 -0.53 -7.33
CA GLY A 180 2.66 -0.06 -8.35
C GLY A 180 1.85 -1.16 -9.04
N THR A 181 1.82 -2.36 -8.46
CA THR A 181 1.16 -3.56 -9.03
C THR A 181 -0.08 -3.95 -8.24
N CYS A 182 -1.06 -4.60 -8.88
CA CYS A 182 -2.13 -5.26 -8.13
C CYS A 182 -1.63 -6.55 -7.43
N PRO A 183 -1.97 -6.77 -6.15
CA PRO A 183 -1.62 -8.01 -5.43
C PRO A 183 -2.21 -9.30 -6.02
N LEU A 184 -3.33 -9.21 -6.77
CA LEU A 184 -4.06 -10.38 -7.27
C LEU A 184 -3.71 -10.73 -8.74
N ASP A 185 -3.76 -9.77 -9.65
CA ASP A 185 -3.50 -10.00 -11.09
C ASP A 185 -2.15 -9.47 -11.59
N ARG A 186 -1.36 -8.81 -10.72
CA ARG A 186 -0.04 -8.26 -11.04
C ARG A 186 -0.05 -7.20 -12.16
N VAL A 187 -1.21 -6.56 -12.42
CA VAL A 187 -1.28 -5.46 -13.38
C VAL A 187 -0.49 -4.27 -12.86
N ASP A 188 0.48 -3.80 -13.67
CA ASP A 188 1.30 -2.61 -13.39
C ASP A 188 0.53 -1.32 -13.69
N PHE A 189 0.13 -0.59 -12.65
CA PHE A 189 -0.47 0.74 -12.78
C PHE A 189 0.58 1.83 -12.95
N ALA A 190 1.75 1.68 -12.33
CA ALA A 190 2.82 2.67 -12.45
C ALA A 190 3.37 2.78 -13.88
N LYS A 191 3.47 1.64 -14.58
CA LYS A 191 3.82 1.62 -16.00
C LYS A 191 2.79 2.38 -16.83
N LYS A 192 1.49 2.16 -16.59
CA LYS A 192 0.40 2.86 -17.30
C LYS A 192 0.41 4.37 -17.04
N GLU A 193 0.66 4.79 -15.80
CA GLU A 193 0.77 6.20 -15.44
C GLU A 193 1.98 6.86 -16.13
N ARG A 194 3.13 6.18 -16.17
CA ARG A 194 4.32 6.67 -16.91
C ARG A 194 4.07 6.79 -18.41
N GLU A 195 3.48 5.76 -19.03
CA GLU A 195 3.11 5.78 -20.45
C GLU A 195 2.13 6.91 -20.77
N LYS A 196 1.14 7.15 -19.89
CA LYS A 196 0.17 8.24 -20.02
C LYS A 196 0.84 9.61 -19.85
N ALA A 197 1.77 9.75 -18.90
CA ALA A 197 2.54 10.98 -18.70
C ALA A 197 3.47 11.27 -19.90
N GLU A 198 4.11 10.26 -20.46
CA GLU A 198 4.94 10.36 -21.66
C GLU A 198 4.10 10.71 -22.90
N ALA A 199 2.93 10.09 -23.07
CA ALA A 199 1.99 10.41 -24.15
C ALA A 199 1.50 11.86 -24.06
N ARG A 200 1.26 12.37 -22.84
CA ARG A 200 0.89 13.78 -22.63
C ARG A 200 2.05 14.74 -22.89
N LYS A 201 3.31 14.30 -22.76
CA LYS A 201 4.51 15.10 -23.06
C LYS A 201 4.87 15.11 -24.54
N LYS A 202 4.41 14.14 -25.35
CA LYS A 202 4.61 14.20 -26.80
C LYS A 202 3.71 15.29 -27.38
N PRO A 203 4.26 16.38 -27.96
CA PRO A 203 3.45 17.32 -28.70
C PRO A 203 2.76 16.59 -29.85
N VAL A 204 1.51 16.95 -30.11
CA VAL A 204 0.82 16.58 -31.35
C VAL A 204 1.75 16.98 -32.50
N PRO A 205 2.07 16.11 -33.47
CA PRO A 205 2.81 16.56 -34.64
C PRO A 205 1.91 17.61 -35.31
N ASP A 206 2.37 18.86 -35.33
CA ASP A 206 1.76 19.92 -36.12
C ASP A 206 1.81 19.45 -37.59
N GLU A 207 0.68 19.02 -38.14
CA GLU A 207 0.53 18.67 -39.57
C GLU A 207 0.56 19.93 -40.47
N ASP A 208 0.85 21.12 -39.92
CA ASP A 208 0.76 22.42 -40.58
C ASP A 208 2.13 23.06 -40.91
N GLU A 209 3.27 22.33 -40.86
CA GLU A 209 4.60 22.88 -41.21
C GLU A 209 5.10 22.55 -42.64
N GLU A 210 4.34 21.81 -43.46
CA GLU A 210 4.75 21.49 -44.86
C GLU A 210 4.31 22.53 -45.92
N GLU A 211 3.52 23.56 -45.60
CA GLU A 211 3.00 24.50 -46.62
C GLU A 211 3.74 25.85 -46.76
N GLU A 212 4.71 26.21 -45.89
CA GLU A 212 5.30 27.57 -45.91
C GLU A 212 6.63 27.72 -46.70
N TRP A 213 7.08 26.69 -47.44
CA TRP A 213 8.39 26.73 -48.12
C TRP A 213 8.40 26.63 -49.66
N ASP A 214 7.30 26.96 -50.36
CA ASP A 214 7.28 26.96 -51.85
C ASP A 214 6.94 28.32 -52.51
N GLY A 215 7.23 29.44 -51.83
CA GLY A 215 6.72 30.77 -52.23
C GLY A 215 7.72 31.86 -52.60
N MET A 216 9.03 31.59 -52.82
CA MET A 216 10.03 32.66 -52.97
C MET A 216 11.05 32.50 -54.11
N TYR A 217 10.61 32.03 -55.27
CA TYR A 217 11.30 32.30 -56.54
C TYR A 217 10.31 32.45 -57.70
N GLY A 218 9.98 33.69 -58.04
CA GLY A 218 9.20 34.12 -59.21
C GLY A 218 9.57 35.54 -59.61
#